data_AF-A0AA40CW13-F1
#
_entry.id   AF-A0AA40CW13-F1
#
_cell.length_a   1.000
_cell.length_b   1.000
_cell.length_c   1.000
_cell.angle_alpha   90.00
_cell.angle_beta   90.00
_cell.angle_gamma   90.00
#
_symmetry.space_group_name_H-M   'P 1'
#
loop_
_entity.id
_entity.type
_entity.pdbx_description
1 polymer ?
#
loop_
_entity_poly.entity_id
_entity_poly.type
_entity_poly.pdbx_seq_one_letter_code
_entity_poly.pdbx_strand_id
1 'polypeptide(L)'
;MTVGEDQPLVFYPQVDEDGFKEPAVHGGGTCQLSITLDVPPTSQSTFKVIKTMEGGCPGTGDAEGHNVYIKNFTYQIPEVVPDGKSVLVWTWFPVYSNAPEMYMNCAPIEVSGGAQDTTAFDKLPDMLVANYDESSCNRTYPGGKILEVPNPGDVVEINTGDFVLEAATECGQMASGGAATVGLASAESSTSQPLVTSTPVVVAGEPVAAGGGFIETAATLSEAVAEASSTTFATTTVAPPQSSGNAVAAANQASTPANATPTNGSDNSQCTGSNNGQLVCNGTTHFGICNWGKVVWQSVADGTICENGTIKAANNARAVAEVKVKRAHGHAHRRLSPVGRQFYA
;
A
#
# COMPACT_ATOMS: atom_id res chain seq x y z
N MET A 1 8.04 3.10 10.69
CA MET A 1 8.32 4.10 9.64
C MET A 1 8.66 5.38 10.34
N THR A 2 9.85 5.92 10.09
CA THR A 2 10.31 7.17 10.72
C THR A 2 9.75 8.35 9.93
N VAL A 3 9.28 9.38 10.63
CA VAL A 3 8.87 10.63 10.01
C VAL A 3 10.04 11.27 9.25
N GLY A 4 9.75 11.80 8.06
CA GLY A 4 10.72 12.47 7.19
C GLY A 4 11.74 11.55 6.49
N GLU A 5 11.71 10.24 6.76
CA GLU A 5 12.57 9.27 6.09
C GLU A 5 11.96 8.81 4.77
N ASP A 6 12.74 8.84 3.68
CA ASP A 6 12.32 8.33 2.38
C ASP A 6 12.00 6.83 2.43
N GLN A 7 10.73 6.51 2.18
CA GLN A 7 10.24 5.15 2.05
C GLN A 7 10.06 4.80 0.56
N PRO A 8 10.49 3.61 0.12
CA PRO A 8 10.26 3.17 -1.24
C PRO A 8 8.81 2.65 -1.40
N LEU A 9 8.13 3.09 -2.46
CA LEU A 9 6.89 2.51 -2.97
C LEU A 9 7.22 1.75 -4.25
N VAL A 10 7.31 0.43 -4.13
CA VAL A 10 7.75 -0.48 -5.18
C VAL A 10 6.60 -1.37 -5.60
N PHE A 11 6.41 -1.49 -6.91
CA PHE A 11 5.43 -2.39 -7.50
C PHE A 11 6.16 -3.59 -8.10
N TYR A 12 5.86 -4.78 -7.58
CA TYR A 12 6.52 -6.00 -8.04
C TYR A 12 5.75 -6.60 -9.22
N PRO A 13 6.46 -7.20 -10.21
CA PRO A 13 5.82 -8.00 -11.23
C PRO A 13 5.10 -9.20 -10.59
N GLN A 14 4.01 -9.63 -11.21
CA GLN A 14 3.30 -10.83 -10.74
C GLN A 14 4.10 -12.06 -11.15
N VAL A 15 4.20 -13.03 -10.25
CA VAL A 15 4.83 -14.34 -10.53
C VAL A 15 3.77 -15.40 -10.39
N ASP A 16 3.53 -16.16 -11.47
CA ASP A 16 2.66 -17.33 -11.45
C ASP A 16 3.41 -18.60 -11.89
N GLU A 17 2.68 -19.71 -12.00
CA GLU A 17 3.26 -21.01 -12.39
C GLU A 17 3.93 -20.98 -13.78
N ASP A 18 3.57 -20.00 -14.63
CA ASP A 18 4.10 -19.82 -15.97
C ASP A 18 5.29 -18.82 -16.01
N GLY A 19 5.61 -18.16 -14.89
CA GLY A 19 6.76 -17.26 -14.74
C GLY A 19 6.40 -15.83 -14.37
N PHE A 20 7.29 -14.88 -14.71
CA PHE A 20 7.04 -13.45 -14.51
C PHE A 20 6.02 -12.95 -15.53
N LYS A 21 4.90 -12.40 -15.05
CA LYS A 21 3.97 -11.61 -15.86
C LYS A 21 4.16 -10.14 -15.57
N GLU A 22 4.25 -9.35 -16.64
CA GLU A 22 4.17 -7.90 -16.53
C GLU A 22 2.83 -7.55 -15.88
N PRO A 23 2.82 -6.72 -14.83
CA PRO A 23 1.59 -6.38 -14.16
C PRO A 23 0.76 -5.49 -15.09
N ALA A 24 -0.56 -5.65 -15.05
CA ALA A 24 -1.46 -4.76 -15.79
C ALA A 24 -1.44 -3.37 -15.14
N VAL A 25 -0.74 -2.42 -15.77
CA VAL A 25 -0.65 -1.03 -15.26
C VAL A 25 -1.73 -0.12 -15.82
N HIS A 26 -2.57 -0.58 -16.76
CA HIS A 26 -3.76 0.14 -17.20
C HIS A 26 -3.51 1.61 -17.63
N GLY A 27 -2.41 1.86 -18.33
CA GLY A 27 -1.98 3.21 -18.74
C GLY A 27 -1.46 4.08 -17.60
N GLY A 28 -1.25 3.51 -16.42
CA GLY A 28 -0.98 4.20 -15.18
C GLY A 28 -2.25 4.76 -14.58
N GLY A 29 -2.20 6.02 -14.16
CA GLY A 29 -3.33 6.73 -13.58
C GLY A 29 -2.93 7.46 -12.32
N THR A 30 -3.91 7.65 -11.45
CA THR A 30 -3.75 8.44 -10.24
C THR A 30 -3.70 7.54 -9.03
N CYS A 31 -2.71 7.74 -8.17
CA CYS A 31 -2.62 7.05 -6.90
C CYS A 31 -2.68 8.05 -5.74
N GLN A 32 -3.26 7.64 -4.62
CA GLN A 32 -3.10 8.34 -3.35
C GLN A 32 -2.48 7.43 -2.30
N LEU A 33 -1.57 8.01 -1.51
CA LEU A 33 -1.17 7.45 -0.23
C LEU A 33 -1.90 8.20 0.87
N SER A 34 -2.58 7.44 1.72
CA SER A 34 -3.36 7.97 2.84
C SER A 34 -3.06 7.21 4.12
N ILE A 35 -3.34 7.81 5.27
CA ILE A 35 -3.20 7.19 6.57
C ILE A 35 -4.53 7.22 7.32
N THR A 36 -4.84 6.16 8.05
CA THR A 36 -5.86 6.19 9.09
C THR A 36 -5.27 5.77 10.44
N LEU A 37 -5.77 6.39 11.50
CA LEU A 37 -5.39 6.05 12.88
C LEU A 37 -6.27 4.92 13.45
N ASP A 38 -7.32 4.52 12.72
CA ASP A 38 -8.16 3.39 13.09
C ASP A 38 -7.45 2.06 12.81
N VAL A 39 -7.17 1.31 13.88
CA VAL A 39 -6.47 0.02 13.79
C VAL A 39 -7.32 -1.06 14.49
N PRO A 40 -8.00 -1.97 13.76
CA PRO A 40 -8.08 -2.06 12.30
C PRO A 40 -9.06 -1.03 11.68
N PRO A 41 -8.90 -0.68 10.39
CA PRO A 41 -9.80 0.22 9.70
C PRO A 41 -11.17 -0.42 9.42
N THR A 42 -12.18 0.42 9.29
CA THR A 42 -13.57 0.03 8.96
C THR A 42 -14.10 0.88 7.80
N SER A 43 -15.32 0.59 7.32
CA SER A 43 -15.99 1.44 6.32
C SER A 43 -16.29 2.86 6.81
N GLN A 44 -16.24 3.11 8.13
CA GLN A 44 -16.46 4.42 8.74
C GLN A 44 -15.15 5.16 9.02
N SER A 45 -14.00 4.52 8.77
CA SER A 45 -12.70 5.11 9.03
C SER A 45 -12.45 6.28 8.11
N THR A 46 -11.82 7.32 8.65
CA THR A 46 -11.35 8.46 7.87
C THR A 46 -9.91 8.19 7.46
N PHE A 47 -9.62 8.42 6.18
CA PHE A 47 -8.30 8.25 5.59
C PHE A 47 -7.80 9.61 5.14
N LYS A 48 -6.63 10.01 5.62
CA LYS A 48 -6.03 11.32 5.40
C LYS A 48 -4.90 11.26 4.39
N VAL A 49 -4.99 12.06 3.32
CA VAL A 49 -4.03 12.05 2.21
C VAL A 49 -2.68 12.60 2.67
N ILE A 50 -1.60 11.87 2.38
CA ILE A 50 -0.21 12.29 2.64
C ILE A 50 0.60 12.50 1.35
N LYS A 51 0.21 11.86 0.23
CA LYS A 51 0.81 12.06 -1.09
C LYS A 51 -0.19 11.70 -2.19
N THR A 52 -0.26 12.53 -3.23
CA THR A 52 -1.00 12.23 -4.47
C THR A 52 -0.03 12.14 -5.65
N MET A 53 -0.22 11.14 -6.50
CA MET A 53 0.54 10.94 -7.75
C MET A 53 -0.46 10.98 -8.90
N GLU A 54 -0.51 12.08 -9.63
CA GLU A 54 -1.42 12.27 -10.77
C GLU A 54 -0.69 11.90 -12.06
N GLY A 55 -0.83 10.62 -12.44
CA GLY A 55 -0.23 10.06 -13.64
C GLY A 55 1.02 9.22 -13.38
N GLY A 56 1.24 8.25 -14.28
CA GLY A 56 2.39 7.34 -14.25
C GLY A 56 2.44 6.36 -13.07
N CYS A 57 1.42 6.33 -12.20
CA CYS A 57 1.31 5.35 -11.11
C CYS A 57 0.28 4.26 -11.45
N PRO A 58 0.60 2.96 -11.24
CA PRO A 58 1.87 2.38 -10.76
C PRO A 58 2.96 2.28 -11.85
N GLY A 59 2.64 2.66 -13.07
CA GLY A 59 3.54 2.60 -14.21
C GLY A 59 2.89 3.24 -15.44
N THR A 60 3.41 2.93 -16.62
CA THR A 60 2.86 3.36 -17.91
C THR A 60 2.74 2.18 -18.86
N GLY A 61 1.77 2.21 -19.76
CA GLY A 61 1.55 1.23 -20.81
C GLY A 61 0.52 1.75 -21.80
N ASP A 62 0.37 1.10 -22.96
CA ASP A 62 -0.69 1.47 -23.90
C ASP A 62 -2.07 0.87 -23.51
N ALA A 63 -3.11 1.24 -24.27
CA ALA A 63 -4.48 0.81 -24.01
C ALA A 63 -4.67 -0.71 -24.15
N GLU A 64 -3.82 -1.35 -24.95
CA GLU A 64 -3.80 -2.79 -25.18
C GLU A 64 -2.97 -3.54 -24.12
N GLY A 65 -2.27 -2.82 -23.23
CA GLY A 65 -1.45 -3.39 -22.17
C GLY A 65 -0.05 -3.81 -22.61
N HIS A 66 0.47 -3.27 -23.72
CA HIS A 66 1.87 -3.40 -24.11
C HIS A 66 2.73 -2.25 -23.61
N ASN A 67 4.05 -2.38 -23.83
CA ASN A 67 5.06 -1.38 -23.47
C ASN A 67 5.02 -1.00 -21.98
N VAL A 68 4.80 -2.00 -21.11
CA VAL A 68 4.65 -1.80 -19.67
C VAL A 68 5.98 -1.37 -19.06
N TYR A 69 5.98 -0.21 -18.42
CA TYR A 69 7.07 0.26 -17.58
C TYR A 69 6.58 0.50 -16.16
N ILE A 70 7.16 -0.22 -15.20
CA ILE A 70 6.82 -0.08 -13.78
C ILE A 70 7.66 1.03 -13.18
N LYS A 71 6.98 1.96 -12.49
CA LYS A 71 7.65 3.09 -11.87
C LYS A 71 7.72 2.87 -10.36
N ASN A 72 8.93 2.98 -9.82
CA ASN A 72 9.12 3.08 -8.38
C ASN A 72 8.94 4.53 -7.96
N PHE A 73 8.31 4.72 -6.81
CA PHE A 73 8.11 6.03 -6.20
C PHE A 73 8.77 6.06 -4.83
N THR A 74 8.92 7.27 -4.30
CA THR A 74 9.28 7.49 -2.91
C THR A 74 8.17 8.26 -2.22
N TYR A 75 8.03 8.07 -0.91
CA TYR A 75 7.14 8.83 -0.06
C TYR A 75 7.75 8.99 1.33
N GLN A 76 7.26 9.97 2.09
CA GLN A 76 7.65 10.16 3.48
C GLN A 76 6.39 10.18 4.34
N ILE A 77 6.51 9.78 5.60
CA ILE A 77 5.49 10.02 6.60
C ILE A 77 5.67 11.48 7.09
N PRO A 78 4.68 12.37 6.91
CA PRO A 78 4.83 13.76 7.32
C PRO A 78 4.75 13.92 8.83
N GLU A 79 5.39 14.97 9.36
CA GLU A 79 5.46 15.25 10.82
C GLU A 79 4.09 15.38 11.49
N VAL A 80 3.06 15.74 10.73
CA VAL A 80 1.69 15.87 11.25
C VAL A 80 1.07 14.54 11.63
N VAL A 81 1.61 13.40 11.19
CA VAL A 81 1.10 12.07 11.53
C VAL A 81 1.50 11.75 12.97
N PRO A 82 0.57 11.36 13.84
CA PRO A 82 0.89 11.03 15.23
C PRO A 82 1.80 9.81 15.36
N ASP A 83 2.59 9.81 16.43
CA ASP A 83 3.35 8.63 16.85
C ASP A 83 2.44 7.44 17.17
N GLY A 84 2.89 6.23 16.83
CA GLY A 84 2.23 4.98 17.18
C GLY A 84 1.64 4.21 15.99
N LYS A 85 0.72 3.30 16.28
CA LYS A 85 0.15 2.38 15.28
C LYS A 85 -0.86 3.10 14.39
N SER A 86 -0.76 2.85 13.09
CA SER A 86 -1.70 3.35 12.08
C SER A 86 -1.73 2.41 10.88
N VAL A 87 -2.55 2.74 9.87
CA VAL A 87 -2.60 2.00 8.61
C VAL A 87 -2.31 2.93 7.45
N LEU A 88 -1.30 2.56 6.66
CA LEU A 88 -1.01 3.17 5.36
C LEU A 88 -1.93 2.55 4.31
N VAL A 89 -2.50 3.38 3.46
CA VAL A 89 -3.41 2.98 2.38
C VAL A 89 -2.85 3.49 1.07
N TRP A 90 -2.77 2.60 0.09
CA TRP A 90 -2.56 2.94 -1.31
C TRP A 90 -3.88 2.75 -2.05
N THR A 91 -4.36 3.81 -2.72
CA THR A 91 -5.45 3.72 -3.70
C THR A 91 -4.96 4.04 -5.10
N TRP A 92 -5.64 3.49 -6.10
CA TRP A 92 -5.31 3.70 -7.51
C TRP A 92 -6.55 3.75 -8.41
N PHE A 93 -6.57 4.76 -9.27
CA PHE A 93 -7.56 5.03 -10.30
C PHE A 93 -6.90 4.90 -11.68
N PRO A 94 -7.13 3.80 -12.42
CA PRO A 94 -6.45 3.56 -13.68
C PRO A 94 -6.84 4.55 -14.78
N VAL A 95 -5.92 4.81 -15.73
CA VAL A 95 -6.25 5.56 -16.96
C VAL A 95 -7.25 4.76 -17.79
N TYR A 96 -6.98 3.47 -18.01
CA TYR A 96 -7.79 2.56 -18.80
C TYR A 96 -8.45 1.49 -17.94
N SER A 97 -9.76 1.35 -18.04
CA SER A 97 -10.46 0.25 -17.40
C SER A 97 -11.70 -0.10 -18.21
N ASN A 98 -12.19 -1.34 -18.07
CA ASN A 98 -13.45 -1.84 -18.64
C ASN A 98 -14.71 -1.44 -17.85
N ALA A 99 -14.52 -0.87 -16.66
CA ALA A 99 -15.57 -0.36 -15.78
C ALA A 99 -15.01 0.80 -14.93
N PRO A 100 -15.84 1.55 -14.18
CA PRO A 100 -15.32 2.37 -13.10
C PRO A 100 -14.59 1.46 -12.09
N GLU A 101 -13.29 1.69 -11.88
CA GLU A 101 -12.47 0.94 -10.93
C GLU A 101 -11.73 1.87 -9.95
N MET A 102 -11.60 1.38 -8.72
CA MET A 102 -10.70 1.88 -7.68
C MET A 102 -10.04 0.68 -7.01
N TYR A 103 -8.72 0.63 -7.05
CA TYR A 103 -7.93 -0.37 -6.32
C TYR A 103 -7.52 0.20 -4.96
N MET A 104 -7.42 -0.66 -3.95
CA MET A 104 -7.02 -0.27 -2.60
C MET A 104 -6.22 -1.40 -1.93
N ASN A 105 -5.04 -1.08 -1.39
CA ASN A 105 -4.30 -1.96 -0.48
C ASN A 105 -3.98 -1.24 0.82
N CYS A 106 -4.00 -1.98 1.92
CA CYS A 106 -3.75 -1.47 3.27
C CYS A 106 -2.54 -2.18 3.89
N ALA A 107 -1.69 -1.43 4.57
CA ALA A 107 -0.53 -1.94 5.30
C ALA A 107 -0.53 -1.42 6.74
N PRO A 108 -0.44 -2.28 7.77
CA PRO A 108 -0.23 -1.81 9.13
C PRO A 108 1.17 -1.21 9.28
N ILE A 109 1.26 -0.05 9.92
CA ILE A 109 2.52 0.65 10.16
C ILE A 109 2.61 1.09 11.62
N GLU A 110 3.84 1.37 12.07
CA GLU A 110 4.13 2.01 13.35
C GLU A 110 4.99 3.24 13.08
N VAL A 111 4.47 4.41 13.40
CA VAL A 111 5.09 5.72 13.15
C VAL A 111 5.93 6.12 14.36
N SER A 112 7.12 6.67 14.08
CA SER A 112 8.03 7.21 15.09
C SER A 112 8.57 8.58 14.69
N GLY A 113 8.65 9.51 15.65
CA GLY A 113 9.09 10.89 15.43
C GLY A 113 7.98 11.83 14.94
N GLY A 114 6.71 11.43 15.10
CA GLY A 114 5.52 12.15 14.68
C GLY A 114 4.91 13.06 15.74
N ALA A 115 3.74 13.57 15.39
CA ALA A 115 2.97 14.48 16.23
C ALA A 115 2.54 13.82 17.55
N GLN A 116 2.34 14.66 18.57
CA GLN A 116 1.88 14.21 19.89
C GLN A 116 0.34 14.26 20.03
N ASP A 117 -0.35 14.80 19.03
CA ASP A 117 -1.81 14.87 18.93
C ASP A 117 -2.27 14.82 17.47
N THR A 118 -3.58 14.74 17.24
CA THR A 118 -4.17 14.59 15.89
C THR A 118 -4.55 15.91 15.23
N THR A 119 -4.35 17.06 15.88
CA THR A 119 -4.96 18.34 15.46
C THR A 119 -4.53 18.78 14.07
N ALA A 120 -3.26 18.55 13.71
CA ALA A 120 -2.75 18.86 12.37
C ALA A 120 -3.11 17.76 11.36
N PHE A 121 -3.05 16.50 11.78
CA PHE A 121 -3.47 15.34 10.99
C PHE A 121 -4.93 15.44 10.53
N ASP A 122 -5.83 15.84 11.42
CA ASP A 122 -7.27 15.91 11.16
C ASP A 122 -7.62 16.97 10.10
N LYS A 123 -6.70 17.92 9.83
CA LYS A 123 -6.83 18.96 8.80
C LYS A 123 -6.35 18.51 7.42
N LEU A 124 -5.65 17.38 7.33
CA LEU A 124 -5.30 16.82 6.03
C LEU A 124 -6.58 16.49 5.25
N PRO A 125 -6.54 16.57 3.92
CA PRO A 125 -7.67 16.16 3.09
C PRO A 125 -8.07 14.72 3.32
N ASP A 126 -9.37 14.46 3.20
CA ASP A 126 -9.87 13.09 3.13
C ASP A 126 -9.50 12.47 1.78
N MET A 127 -9.18 11.18 1.81
CA MET A 127 -8.89 10.38 0.62
C MET A 127 -10.07 10.40 -0.35
N LEU A 128 -9.77 10.51 -1.64
CA LEU A 128 -10.78 10.38 -2.67
C LEU A 128 -11.34 8.94 -2.66
N VAL A 129 -12.66 8.85 -2.62
CA VAL A 129 -13.40 7.60 -2.86
C VAL A 129 -14.23 7.81 -4.12
N ALA A 130 -13.88 7.08 -5.17
CA ALA A 130 -14.50 7.16 -6.49
C ALA A 130 -14.69 5.76 -7.05
N ASN A 131 -15.56 5.60 -8.06
CA ASN A 131 -15.70 4.36 -8.82
C ASN A 131 -15.94 3.09 -7.97
N TYR A 132 -16.54 3.23 -6.80
CA TYR A 132 -16.84 2.12 -5.88
C TYR A 132 -18.33 1.75 -5.86
N ASP A 133 -19.21 2.73 -6.08
CA ASP A 133 -20.66 2.53 -6.20
C ASP A 133 -21.22 3.11 -7.51
N GLU A 134 -22.39 2.61 -7.94
CA GLU A 134 -23.03 3.07 -9.19
C GLU A 134 -23.56 4.52 -9.12
N SER A 135 -23.47 5.20 -7.97
CA SER A 135 -24.29 6.37 -7.65
C SER A 135 -23.54 7.68 -7.43
N SER A 136 -22.22 7.67 -7.23
CA SER A 136 -21.47 8.93 -7.05
C SER A 136 -20.01 8.83 -7.48
N CYS A 137 -19.48 9.93 -8.04
CA CYS A 137 -18.07 10.04 -8.43
C CYS A 137 -17.61 8.95 -9.43
N ASN A 138 -18.47 8.65 -10.41
CA ASN A 138 -18.17 7.68 -11.46
C ASN A 138 -17.51 8.35 -12.66
N ARG A 139 -16.36 7.80 -13.06
CA ARG A 139 -15.64 8.26 -14.24
C ARG A 139 -16.31 7.77 -15.53
N THR A 140 -16.19 8.57 -16.59
CA THR A 140 -16.58 8.14 -17.94
C THR A 140 -15.63 7.05 -18.45
N TYR A 141 -16.19 5.87 -18.73
CA TYR A 141 -15.56 4.73 -19.40
C TYR A 141 -15.49 4.98 -20.93
N PRO A 142 -14.44 4.56 -21.69
CA PRO A 142 -13.32 3.66 -21.37
C PRO A 142 -12.04 4.27 -20.77
N GLY A 143 -12.11 5.51 -20.27
CA GLY A 143 -10.95 6.20 -19.71
C GLY A 143 -10.17 7.00 -20.75
N GLY A 144 -8.84 7.03 -20.65
CA GLY A 144 -7.94 7.80 -21.56
C GLY A 144 -7.53 9.19 -21.06
N LYS A 145 -7.83 9.49 -19.80
CA LYS A 145 -7.41 10.69 -19.06
C LYS A 145 -6.82 10.31 -17.70
N ILE A 146 -6.14 11.21 -17.03
CA ILE A 146 -5.68 11.01 -15.64
C ILE A 146 -6.67 11.71 -14.72
N LEU A 147 -7.03 11.04 -13.62
CA LEU A 147 -7.95 11.63 -12.65
C LEU A 147 -7.23 12.71 -11.84
N GLU A 148 -7.67 13.96 -11.97
CA GLU A 148 -7.22 15.05 -11.13
C GLU A 148 -8.04 15.06 -9.84
N VAL A 149 -7.33 14.96 -8.71
CA VAL A 149 -7.95 14.83 -7.39
C VAL A 149 -8.36 16.22 -6.90
N PRO A 150 -9.62 16.45 -6.49
CA PRO A 150 -10.07 17.76 -6.02
C PRO A 150 -9.32 18.28 -4.79
N ASN A 151 -8.85 17.36 -3.93
CA ASN A 151 -8.11 17.65 -2.71
C ASN A 151 -6.84 16.79 -2.63
N PRO A 152 -5.78 17.10 -3.39
CA PRO A 152 -4.64 16.21 -3.53
C PRO A 152 -3.68 16.26 -2.32
N GLY A 153 -3.89 17.18 -1.38
CA GLY A 153 -2.97 17.46 -0.28
C GLY A 153 -1.77 18.31 -0.72
N ASP A 154 -0.81 18.48 0.18
CA ASP A 154 0.34 19.38 -0.05
C ASP A 154 1.47 18.72 -0.88
N VAL A 155 1.50 17.39 -0.93
CA VAL A 155 2.55 16.62 -1.62
C VAL A 155 1.96 15.98 -2.87
N VAL A 156 2.15 16.65 -4.01
CA VAL A 156 1.61 16.22 -5.30
C VAL A 156 2.75 15.99 -6.29
N GLU A 157 2.76 14.81 -6.91
CA GLU A 157 3.63 14.48 -8.03
C GLU A 157 2.79 14.34 -9.29
N ILE A 158 3.08 15.14 -10.32
CA ILE A 158 2.34 15.13 -11.59
C ILE A 158 3.24 14.52 -12.67
N ASN A 159 2.76 13.48 -13.35
CA ASN A 159 3.42 12.89 -14.51
C ASN A 159 2.38 12.42 -15.52
N THR A 160 1.95 13.34 -16.38
CA THR A 160 0.83 13.08 -17.29
C THR A 160 1.19 12.27 -18.52
N GLY A 161 2.47 12.24 -18.91
CA GLY A 161 2.87 11.75 -20.24
C GLY A 161 2.02 12.43 -21.33
N ASP A 162 1.44 11.61 -22.21
CA ASP A 162 0.57 12.05 -23.30
C ASP A 162 -0.91 12.22 -22.90
N PHE A 163 -1.27 11.89 -21.65
CA PHE A 163 -2.63 12.03 -21.15
C PHE A 163 -2.92 13.45 -20.66
N VAL A 164 -4.20 13.79 -20.59
CA VAL A 164 -4.67 15.03 -19.96
C VAL A 164 -5.29 14.74 -18.61
N LEU A 165 -5.16 15.69 -17.68
CA LEU A 165 -5.86 15.68 -16.41
C LEU A 165 -7.36 15.96 -16.61
N GLU A 166 -8.17 15.30 -15.80
CA GLU A 166 -9.62 15.48 -15.74
C GLU A 166 -10.06 15.47 -14.28
N ALA A 167 -10.54 16.62 -13.82
CA ALA A 167 -11.05 16.77 -12.47
C ALA A 167 -12.13 15.74 -12.16
N ALA A 168 -12.02 15.11 -10.99
CA ALA A 168 -13.05 14.24 -10.45
C ALA A 168 -14.31 15.08 -10.12
N THR A 169 -15.20 15.24 -11.10
CA THR A 169 -16.48 15.91 -10.91
C THR A 169 -17.39 15.08 -10.01
N GLU A 170 -18.18 15.74 -9.16
CA GLU A 170 -19.18 15.11 -8.27
C GLU A 170 -18.62 14.29 -7.09
N CYS A 171 -17.32 14.43 -6.79
CA CYS A 171 -16.60 13.64 -5.77
C CYS A 171 -16.44 14.28 -4.39
N GLY A 172 -17.32 15.20 -4.00
CA GLY A 172 -17.15 16.01 -2.78
C GLY A 172 -16.21 17.21 -2.99
N GLN A 173 -16.29 18.19 -2.08
CA GLN A 173 -15.92 19.59 -2.32
C GLN A 173 -14.45 19.79 -2.77
N MET A 174 -14.24 20.56 -3.84
CA MET A 174 -12.94 21.14 -4.20
C MET A 174 -12.46 22.06 -3.06
N ALA A 175 -11.33 21.76 -2.43
CA ALA A 175 -10.63 22.72 -1.59
C ALA A 175 -9.84 23.64 -2.51
N SER A 176 -10.20 24.92 -2.51
CA SER A 176 -9.38 25.96 -3.11
C SER A 176 -8.13 26.16 -2.24
N GLY A 177 -7.08 25.37 -2.47
CA GLY A 177 -5.77 25.53 -1.84
C GLY A 177 -4.71 25.27 -2.89
N GLY A 178 -4.01 26.31 -3.35
CA GLY A 178 -3.04 26.21 -4.42
C GLY A 178 -1.94 25.21 -4.10
N ALA A 179 -1.82 24.16 -4.91
CA ALA A 179 -0.70 23.24 -4.88
C ALA A 179 0.60 24.01 -5.16
N ALA A 180 1.58 23.90 -4.27
CA ALA A 180 2.94 24.38 -4.52
C ALA A 180 3.63 23.37 -5.44
N THR A 181 3.75 23.72 -6.73
CA THR A 181 4.52 22.95 -7.71
C THR A 181 6.01 23.02 -7.39
N VAL A 182 6.63 21.91 -6.95
CA VAL A 182 8.08 21.74 -7.02
C VAL A 182 8.47 21.22 -8.40
N GLY A 183 8.61 22.14 -9.35
CA GLY A 183 9.11 21.85 -10.69
C GLY A 183 10.64 21.78 -10.70
N LEU A 184 11.21 20.62 -10.98
CA LEU A 184 12.61 20.49 -11.39
C LEU A 184 12.70 20.88 -12.88
N ALA A 185 13.22 22.07 -13.15
CA ALA A 185 13.51 22.54 -14.49
C ALA A 185 14.87 22.01 -14.96
N SER A 186 14.91 21.35 -16.12
CA SER A 186 16.11 21.21 -16.95
C SER A 186 16.11 22.31 -18.02
N ALA A 187 17.23 23.02 -18.11
CA ALA A 187 17.48 24.16 -18.97
C ALA A 187 17.83 23.73 -20.41
N GLU A 188 17.45 24.56 -21.41
CA GLU A 188 18.39 25.16 -22.38
C GLU A 188 17.71 26.18 -23.33
N SER A 189 18.37 27.35 -23.47
CA SER A 189 18.55 28.27 -24.63
C SER A 189 17.40 28.59 -25.61
N SER A 190 17.16 29.81 -26.13
CA SER A 190 17.89 31.09 -26.14
C SER A 190 17.06 32.20 -26.88
N THR A 191 17.26 33.48 -26.51
CA THR A 191 17.04 34.75 -27.30
C THR A 191 15.59 35.16 -27.72
N SER A 192 15.07 36.41 -27.69
CA SER A 192 15.53 37.79 -27.37
C SER A 192 14.33 38.71 -26.98
N GLN A 193 14.64 39.78 -26.23
CA GLN A 193 13.88 40.99 -25.78
C GLN A 193 13.01 41.78 -26.83
N PRO A 194 12.26 42.88 -26.50
CA PRO A 194 12.29 43.73 -25.27
C PRO A 194 10.95 44.15 -24.60
N LEU A 195 11.05 44.32 -23.28
CA LEU A 195 10.66 45.45 -22.39
C LEU A 195 9.43 46.34 -22.71
N VAL A 196 8.46 46.33 -21.79
CA VAL A 196 7.71 47.55 -21.39
C VAL A 196 7.66 47.70 -19.87
N THR A 197 7.93 48.93 -19.47
CA THR A 197 8.17 49.48 -18.14
C THR A 197 6.87 49.71 -17.36
N SER A 198 6.84 49.38 -16.07
CA SER A 198 6.13 50.21 -15.08
C SER A 198 6.67 49.96 -13.66
N THR A 199 7.15 51.04 -13.05
CA THR A 199 7.65 51.16 -11.69
C THR A 199 6.51 51.22 -10.66
N PRO A 200 6.73 50.77 -9.42
CA PRO A 200 6.12 51.43 -8.28
C PRO A 200 7.14 52.05 -7.33
N VAL A 201 6.78 53.24 -6.89
CA VAL A 201 7.42 54.11 -5.91
C VAL A 201 7.32 53.47 -4.51
N VAL A 202 8.44 53.42 -3.78
CA VAL A 202 8.43 53.26 -2.33
C VAL A 202 9.21 54.41 -1.70
N VAL A 203 8.49 55.20 -0.92
CA VAL A 203 9.01 56.24 -0.04
C VAL A 203 9.58 55.56 1.20
N ALA A 204 10.89 55.64 1.38
CA ALA A 204 11.54 55.30 2.64
C ALA A 204 12.04 56.59 3.30
N GLY A 205 11.52 56.89 4.48
CA GLY A 205 12.08 57.88 5.40
C GLY A 205 13.27 57.30 6.15
N GLU A 206 14.25 58.17 6.42
CA GLU A 206 15.51 57.90 7.12
C GLU A 206 15.53 58.75 8.42
N PRO A 207 16.56 58.69 9.29
CA PRO A 207 16.76 57.73 10.37
C PRO A 207 16.85 58.39 11.76
N VAL A 208 16.99 57.60 12.84
CA VAL A 208 17.72 58.05 14.04
C VAL A 208 18.52 56.92 14.67
N ALA A 209 19.77 57.26 14.99
CA ALA A 209 20.87 56.41 15.41
C ALA A 209 20.95 56.20 16.92
N ALA A 210 21.58 55.09 17.32
CA ALA A 210 22.57 54.92 18.41
C ALA A 210 22.72 53.41 18.64
N GLY A 211 23.88 52.76 18.74
CA GLY A 211 25.27 53.19 18.80
C GLY A 211 26.06 52.12 19.56
N GLY A 212 27.20 51.70 19.02
CA GLY A 212 28.27 50.91 19.67
C GLY A 212 28.09 49.38 19.63
N GLY A 213 29.06 48.55 19.24
CA GLY A 213 30.45 48.78 18.86
C GLY A 213 31.28 47.51 19.17
N PHE A 214 32.04 47.04 18.16
CA PHE A 214 33.26 46.22 18.21
C PHE A 214 33.11 44.77 18.77
N ILE A 215 33.70 43.70 18.21
CA ILE A 215 35.04 43.53 17.61
C ILE A 215 35.07 42.25 16.74
N GLU A 216 35.73 42.30 15.60
CA GLU A 216 36.22 41.15 14.81
C GLU A 216 37.28 40.35 15.59
N THR A 217 37.41 39.05 15.33
CA THR A 217 38.70 38.39 15.04
C THR A 217 38.45 37.11 14.26
N ALA A 218 39.14 36.98 13.13
CA ALA A 218 39.23 35.79 12.31
C ALA A 218 40.55 35.03 12.56
N ALA A 219 40.51 33.73 12.25
CA ALA A 219 41.63 32.85 11.85
C ALA A 219 42.58 32.37 12.99
N THR A 220 43.22 31.19 12.97
CA THR A 220 43.60 30.20 11.95
C THR A 220 43.89 28.83 12.58
N LEU A 221 43.64 27.76 11.80
CA LEU A 221 44.38 26.48 11.60
C LEU A 221 45.29 25.91 12.71
N SER A 222 45.09 24.62 13.04
CA SER A 222 46.19 23.65 13.15
C SER A 222 45.71 22.24 12.79
N GLU A 223 46.51 21.60 11.95
CA GLU A 223 46.41 20.24 11.43
C GLU A 223 47.21 19.29 12.35
N ALA A 224 46.71 18.08 12.60
CA ALA A 224 47.53 16.95 13.06
C ALA A 224 46.89 15.61 12.66
N VAL A 225 47.73 14.75 12.09
CA VAL A 225 47.46 13.47 11.43
C VAL A 225 47.76 12.28 12.38
N ALA A 226 47.01 11.19 12.20
CA ALA A 226 47.24 9.79 12.61
C ALA A 226 47.23 9.48 14.14
N GLU A 227 46.84 8.32 14.64
CA GLU A 227 46.82 6.96 14.08
C GLU A 227 45.83 6.06 14.85
N ALA A 228 45.44 4.95 14.23
CA ALA A 228 44.53 3.94 14.75
C ALA A 228 45.09 3.17 15.96
N SER A 229 44.21 2.76 16.89
CA SER A 229 44.53 1.77 17.91
C SER A 229 43.46 0.67 17.91
N SER A 230 43.95 -0.56 17.82
CA SER A 230 43.18 -1.80 17.89
C SER A 230 42.74 -2.08 19.34
N THR A 231 41.47 -2.42 19.51
CA THR A 231 40.96 -2.96 20.79
C THR A 231 40.62 -4.43 20.62
N THR A 232 41.41 -5.24 21.33
CA THR A 232 41.26 -6.68 21.52
C THR A 232 40.01 -6.98 22.35
N PHE A 233 39.11 -7.82 21.85
CA PHE A 233 37.99 -8.35 22.64
C PHE A 233 38.48 -9.45 23.59
N ALA A 234 38.23 -9.25 24.89
CA ALA A 234 38.45 -10.26 25.92
C ALA A 234 37.22 -11.19 26.01
N THR A 235 37.46 -12.49 25.89
CA THR A 235 36.46 -13.56 26.05
C THR A 235 36.24 -13.84 27.53
N THR A 236 35.04 -13.60 28.04
CA THR A 236 34.59 -14.14 29.34
C THR A 236 33.52 -15.20 29.14
N THR A 237 33.86 -16.44 29.46
CA THR A 237 32.95 -17.59 29.52
C THR A 237 32.09 -17.51 30.78
N VAL A 238 30.77 -17.42 30.63
CA VAL A 238 29.79 -17.60 31.71
C VAL A 238 28.98 -18.85 31.43
N ALA A 239 28.95 -19.77 32.41
CA ALA A 239 28.22 -21.03 32.38
C ALA A 239 26.69 -20.82 32.49
N PRO A 240 25.86 -21.69 31.89
CA PRO A 240 24.40 -21.57 31.96
C PRO A 240 23.85 -22.03 33.34
N PRO A 241 22.87 -21.34 33.93
CA PRO A 241 22.16 -21.84 35.10
C PRO A 241 21.15 -22.92 34.68
N GLN A 242 21.20 -24.08 35.35
CA GLN A 242 20.12 -25.07 35.33
C GLN A 242 18.87 -24.49 36.00
N SER A 243 17.72 -24.60 35.34
CA SER A 243 16.40 -24.41 35.97
C SER A 243 15.45 -25.52 35.56
N SER A 244 14.81 -26.07 36.58
CA SER A 244 13.86 -27.18 36.60
C SER A 244 12.59 -26.87 35.82
N GLY A 245 12.11 -27.87 35.06
CA GLY A 245 10.89 -27.78 34.27
C GLY A 245 9.61 -27.68 35.10
N ASN A 246 8.63 -26.98 34.53
CA ASN A 246 7.22 -27.35 34.54
C ASN A 246 6.53 -26.60 33.37
N ALA A 247 5.90 -27.37 32.47
CA ALA A 247 5.18 -26.86 31.31
C ALA A 247 3.76 -26.43 31.68
N VAL A 248 3.32 -25.22 31.29
CA VAL A 248 1.91 -24.89 31.07
C VAL A 248 1.74 -23.82 29.99
N ALA A 249 0.73 -24.05 29.16
CA ALA A 249 0.25 -23.40 27.94
C ALA A 249 0.30 -21.87 27.80
N ALA A 250 0.51 -21.45 26.54
CA ALA A 250 0.31 -20.10 26.02
C ALA A 250 -1.18 -19.69 26.04
N ALA A 251 -1.45 -18.49 26.58
CA ALA A 251 -2.76 -17.86 26.53
C ALA A 251 -2.80 -16.85 25.36
N ASN A 252 -3.47 -17.23 24.27
CA ASN A 252 -4.07 -16.30 23.33
C ASN A 252 -5.47 -15.97 23.84
N GLN A 253 -5.76 -14.72 24.20
CA GLN A 253 -7.12 -14.22 24.36
C GLN A 253 -7.36 -13.10 23.34
N ALA A 254 -8.16 -13.40 22.33
CA ALA A 254 -8.93 -12.42 21.58
C ALA A 254 -10.35 -12.41 22.15
N SER A 255 -10.87 -11.21 22.36
CA SER A 255 -12.17 -10.87 22.93
C SER A 255 -13.34 -11.33 22.04
N THR A 256 -14.42 -11.77 22.68
CA THR A 256 -15.70 -12.14 22.06
C THR A 256 -16.59 -10.91 21.83
N PRO A 257 -17.49 -10.96 20.84
CA PRO A 257 -18.92 -10.84 21.18
C PRO A 257 -19.84 -11.90 20.55
N ALA A 258 -20.79 -12.34 21.38
CA ALA A 258 -22.17 -12.78 21.13
C ALA A 258 -22.51 -13.85 20.07
N ASN A 259 -22.60 -15.09 20.58
CA ASN A 259 -23.66 -16.09 20.38
C ASN A 259 -24.60 -15.95 19.15
N ALA A 260 -24.36 -16.75 18.11
CA ALA A 260 -25.37 -17.14 17.14
C ALA A 260 -25.39 -18.68 17.01
N THR A 261 -26.59 -19.23 17.16
CA THR A 261 -26.92 -20.66 17.20
C THR A 261 -26.63 -21.35 15.86
N PRO A 262 -26.10 -22.60 15.84
CA PRO A 262 -25.74 -23.26 14.59
C PRO A 262 -27.01 -23.73 13.87
N THR A 263 -27.17 -23.33 12.60
CA THR A 263 -28.17 -23.92 11.70
C THR A 263 -27.43 -24.47 10.50
N ASN A 264 -27.39 -25.81 10.39
CA ASN A 264 -27.00 -26.50 9.16
C ASN A 264 -28.13 -26.34 8.16
N GLY A 265 -27.88 -25.70 7.02
CA GLY A 265 -28.85 -25.56 5.96
C GLY A 265 -28.22 -25.05 4.67
N SER A 266 -28.16 -25.93 3.67
CA SER A 266 -27.88 -25.59 2.28
C SER A 266 -28.97 -24.65 1.78
N ASP A 267 -28.67 -23.36 1.68
CA ASP A 267 -29.27 -22.37 0.76
C ASP A 267 -28.73 -20.98 1.13
N ASN A 268 -28.81 -20.04 0.18
CA ASN A 268 -28.33 -18.63 0.17
C ASN A 268 -28.81 -17.74 1.36
N SER A 269 -29.32 -18.32 2.44
CA SER A 269 -29.89 -17.68 3.64
C SER A 269 -28.85 -17.08 4.60
N GLN A 270 -27.58 -17.46 4.48
CA GLN A 270 -26.51 -16.93 5.34
C GLN A 270 -26.01 -15.54 4.91
N CYS A 271 -26.32 -15.11 3.69
CA CYS A 271 -25.94 -13.78 3.20
C CYS A 271 -27.20 -12.90 3.12
N THR A 272 -27.25 -11.90 3.99
CA THR A 272 -28.29 -10.88 4.07
C THR A 272 -27.69 -9.51 3.81
N GLY A 273 -28.52 -8.47 3.63
CA GLY A 273 -28.01 -7.10 3.52
C GLY A 273 -27.23 -6.63 4.75
N SER A 274 -27.45 -7.24 5.92
CA SER A 274 -26.89 -6.81 7.21
C SER A 274 -25.49 -7.35 7.51
N ASN A 275 -25.00 -8.34 6.74
CA ASN A 275 -23.67 -8.94 6.93
C ASN A 275 -22.77 -8.79 5.69
N ASN A 276 -22.95 -7.68 4.97
CA ASN A 276 -22.11 -7.30 3.85
C ASN A 276 -20.63 -7.24 4.27
N GLY A 277 -19.74 -7.78 3.44
CA GLY A 277 -18.30 -7.87 3.70
C GLY A 277 -17.88 -8.98 4.66
N GLN A 278 -18.81 -9.72 5.28
CA GLN A 278 -18.46 -10.83 6.17
C GLN A 278 -18.16 -12.12 5.41
N LEU A 279 -17.19 -12.89 5.92
CA LEU A 279 -16.89 -14.24 5.43
C LEU A 279 -17.95 -15.22 5.96
N VAL A 280 -18.55 -15.98 5.04
CA VAL A 280 -19.52 -17.04 5.33
C VAL A 280 -18.98 -18.39 4.88
N CYS A 281 -19.37 -19.46 5.55
CA CYS A 281 -18.90 -20.83 5.28
C CYS A 281 -20.03 -21.69 4.71
N ASN A 282 -19.79 -22.31 3.55
CA ASN A 282 -20.66 -23.36 3.02
C ASN A 282 -19.99 -24.72 3.24
N GLY A 283 -20.31 -25.32 4.39
CA GLY A 283 -19.56 -26.46 4.91
C GLY A 283 -18.10 -26.09 5.22
N THR A 284 -17.25 -27.11 5.34
CA THR A 284 -15.83 -26.93 5.68
C THR A 284 -14.94 -26.61 4.50
N THR A 285 -15.42 -26.87 3.27
CA THR A 285 -14.60 -26.84 2.06
C THR A 285 -14.82 -25.61 1.19
N HIS A 286 -15.81 -24.78 1.49
CA HIS A 286 -16.10 -23.56 0.73
C HIS A 286 -16.32 -22.37 1.65
N PHE A 287 -15.86 -21.21 1.18
CA PHE A 287 -16.10 -19.92 1.79
C PHE A 287 -16.58 -18.93 0.74
N GLY A 288 -17.17 -17.84 1.19
CA GLY A 288 -17.50 -16.72 0.32
C GLY A 288 -17.61 -15.44 1.13
N ILE A 289 -17.49 -14.31 0.44
CA ILE A 289 -17.74 -13.00 1.05
C ILE A 289 -19.16 -12.60 0.71
N CYS A 290 -19.96 -12.27 1.73
CA CYS A 290 -21.30 -11.78 1.52
C CYS A 290 -21.26 -10.38 0.90
N ASN A 291 -21.94 -10.21 -0.23
CA ASN A 291 -22.02 -8.96 -0.98
C ASN A 291 -23.48 -8.64 -1.32
N TRP A 292 -24.13 -7.77 -0.55
CA TRP A 292 -25.53 -7.35 -0.71
C TRP A 292 -26.53 -8.50 -0.93
N GLY A 293 -26.47 -9.53 -0.07
CA GLY A 293 -27.35 -10.70 -0.16
C GLY A 293 -26.96 -11.70 -1.26
N LYS A 294 -25.81 -11.51 -1.90
CA LYS A 294 -25.19 -12.44 -2.85
C LYS A 294 -23.88 -12.97 -2.30
N VAL A 295 -23.56 -14.22 -2.58
CA VAL A 295 -22.26 -14.80 -2.24
C VAL A 295 -21.75 -15.60 -3.43
N VAL A 296 -20.48 -15.39 -3.76
CA VAL A 296 -19.74 -16.24 -4.71
C VAL A 296 -18.92 -17.22 -3.89
N TRP A 297 -19.17 -18.51 -4.06
CA TRP A 297 -18.48 -19.56 -3.32
C TRP A 297 -17.14 -19.90 -3.96
N GLN A 298 -16.11 -19.98 -3.13
CA GLN A 298 -14.76 -20.41 -3.48
C GLN A 298 -14.34 -21.57 -2.59
N SER A 299 -13.51 -22.48 -3.10
CA SER A 299 -12.95 -23.55 -2.29
C SER A 299 -11.92 -23.00 -1.32
N VAL A 300 -11.87 -23.56 -0.11
CA VAL A 300 -10.77 -23.29 0.84
C VAL A 300 -9.46 -23.88 0.32
N ALA A 301 -8.34 -23.26 0.68
CA ALA A 301 -7.02 -23.78 0.32
C ALA A 301 -6.75 -25.16 0.96
N ASP A 302 -5.91 -25.97 0.29
CA ASP A 302 -5.47 -27.26 0.82
C ASP A 302 -4.93 -27.14 2.26
N GLY A 303 -5.41 -28.01 3.15
CA GLY A 303 -5.01 -28.01 4.56
C GLY A 303 -5.72 -26.97 5.44
N THR A 304 -6.67 -26.22 4.89
CA THR A 304 -7.54 -25.29 5.64
C THR A 304 -9.00 -25.74 5.61
N ILE A 305 -9.80 -25.24 6.56
CA ILE A 305 -11.26 -25.40 6.61
C ILE A 305 -11.93 -24.07 6.93
N CYS A 306 -13.12 -23.87 6.37
CA CYS A 306 -14.01 -22.79 6.79
C CYS A 306 -14.87 -23.29 7.95
N GLU A 307 -14.78 -22.64 9.10
CA GLU A 307 -15.65 -22.95 10.24
C GLU A 307 -15.96 -21.67 11.00
N ASN A 308 -17.25 -21.48 11.35
CA ASN A 308 -17.73 -20.33 12.11
C ASN A 308 -17.33 -18.97 11.52
N GLY A 309 -17.40 -18.81 10.20
CA GLY A 309 -17.06 -17.55 9.52
C GLY A 309 -15.57 -17.22 9.51
N THR A 310 -14.71 -18.22 9.73
CA THR A 310 -13.25 -18.07 9.70
C THR A 310 -12.58 -19.19 8.93
N ILE A 311 -11.47 -18.89 8.25
CA ILE A 311 -10.60 -19.90 7.63
C ILE A 311 -9.50 -20.25 8.61
N LYS A 312 -9.37 -21.53 8.93
CA LYS A 312 -8.36 -22.03 9.87
C LYS A 312 -7.72 -23.31 9.37
N ALA A 313 -6.55 -23.67 9.90
CA ALA A 313 -5.90 -24.93 9.58
C ALA A 313 -6.81 -26.12 9.95
N ALA A 314 -6.91 -27.11 9.07
CA ALA A 314 -7.63 -28.33 9.36
C ALA A 314 -6.92 -29.08 10.51
N ASN A 315 -7.65 -29.51 11.54
CA ASN A 315 -7.08 -30.27 12.67
C ASN A 315 -6.34 -31.56 12.24
N ASN A 316 -6.61 -32.04 11.01
CA ASN A 316 -5.97 -33.18 10.37
C ASN A 316 -5.06 -32.80 9.18
N ALA A 317 -4.57 -31.56 9.09
CA ALA A 317 -3.66 -31.12 8.02
C ALA A 317 -2.44 -32.07 7.87
N ARG A 318 -1.98 -32.65 8.99
CA ARG A 318 -0.92 -33.66 9.02
C ARG A 318 -1.31 -35.00 8.39
N ALA A 319 -2.58 -35.41 8.51
CA ALA A 319 -3.07 -36.67 7.93
C ALA A 319 -3.31 -36.57 6.42
N VAL A 320 -3.74 -35.40 5.90
CA VAL A 320 -3.90 -35.18 4.46
C VAL A 320 -2.53 -35.15 3.75
N ALA A 321 -1.52 -34.55 4.39
CA ALA A 321 -0.14 -34.60 3.91
C ALA A 321 0.43 -36.04 3.90
N GLU A 322 0.18 -36.84 4.95
CA GLU A 322 0.65 -38.23 5.02
C GLU A 322 -0.02 -39.17 4.01
N VAL A 323 -1.30 -38.96 3.69
CA VAL A 323 -2.00 -39.78 2.68
C VAL A 323 -1.41 -39.55 1.28
N LYS A 324 -0.98 -38.33 0.95
CA LYS A 324 -0.32 -38.01 -0.33
C LYS A 324 1.06 -38.66 -0.45
N VAL A 325 1.85 -38.69 0.63
CA VAL A 325 3.16 -39.36 0.65
C VAL A 325 3.02 -40.87 0.48
N LYS A 326 2.01 -41.50 1.09
CA LYS A 326 1.78 -42.95 0.94
C LYS A 326 1.26 -43.35 -0.45
N ARG A 327 0.49 -42.49 -1.12
CA ARG A 327 -0.02 -42.76 -2.49
C ARG A 327 1.09 -42.66 -3.55
N ALA A 328 2.08 -41.79 -3.35
CA ALA A 328 3.23 -41.68 -4.24
C ALA A 328 4.17 -42.89 -4.22
N HIS A 329 4.26 -43.61 -3.10
CA HIS A 329 5.15 -44.78 -2.95
C HIS A 329 4.51 -46.12 -3.38
N GLY A 330 3.24 -46.14 -3.79
CA GLY A 330 2.52 -47.37 -4.17
C GLY A 330 2.61 -47.75 -5.66
N HIS A 331 3.21 -46.92 -6.51
CA HIS A 331 3.29 -47.14 -7.96
C HIS A 331 4.71 -47.47 -8.44
N ALA A 332 5.39 -48.41 -7.77
CA ALA A 332 6.58 -49.04 -8.34
C ALA A 332 6.59 -50.53 -7.98
N HIS A 333 6.20 -51.33 -8.97
CA HIS A 333 6.66 -52.70 -9.29
C HIS A 333 5.49 -53.56 -9.82
N ARG A 334 5.27 -53.50 -11.13
CA ARG A 334 4.83 -54.68 -11.87
C ARG A 334 5.85 -54.97 -12.97
N ARG A 335 6.76 -55.89 -12.64
CA ARG A 335 7.67 -56.54 -13.57
C ARG A 335 6.83 -57.27 -14.64
N LEU A 336 7.11 -57.00 -15.91
CA LEU A 336 6.74 -57.88 -17.01
C LEU A 336 8.02 -58.61 -17.46
N SER A 337 8.01 -59.94 -17.32
CA SER A 337 9.03 -60.85 -17.85
C SER A 337 8.96 -60.94 -19.38
N PRO A 338 10.07 -61.28 -20.07
CA PRO A 338 10.13 -61.35 -21.53
C PRO A 338 9.75 -62.75 -22.04
N VAL A 339 8.83 -62.84 -22.99
CA VAL A 339 8.69 -64.02 -23.87
C VAL A 339 8.43 -63.51 -25.29
N GLY A 340 9.33 -63.88 -26.21
CA GLY A 340 9.39 -63.35 -27.57
C GLY A 340 8.47 -64.01 -28.61
N ARG A 341 8.50 -63.40 -29.81
CA ARG A 341 8.44 -63.91 -31.20
C ARG A 341 8.00 -62.73 -32.10
N GLN A 342 8.82 -62.23 -33.03
CA GLN A 342 8.89 -62.64 -34.47
C GLN A 342 7.54 -62.35 -35.18
N PHE A 343 7.40 -61.45 -36.17
CA PHE A 343 7.95 -61.39 -37.54
C PHE A 343 7.63 -60.00 -38.15
N TYR A 344 8.60 -59.29 -38.74
CA TYR A 344 8.92 -59.10 -40.19
C TYR A 344 8.22 -57.91 -40.87
N ALA A 345 8.98 -57.35 -41.81
CA ALA A 345 8.77 -56.16 -42.64
C ALA A 345 7.46 -56.10 -43.43
#